data_AF-E3EIU0-F1
#
_entry.id   AF-E3EIU0-F1
#
_cell.length_a   1.000
_cell.length_b   1.000
_cell.length_c   1.000
_cell.angle_alpha   90.00
_cell.angle_beta   90.00
_cell.angle_gamma   90.00
#
_symmetry.space_group_name_H-M   'P 1'
#
loop_
_entity.id
_entity.type
_entity.pdbx_description
1 polymer ?
#
loop_
_entity_poly.entity_id
_entity_poly.type
_entity_poly.pdbx_seq_one_letter_code
_entity_poly.pdbx_strand_id
1 'polypeptide(L)'
;MDMKRVFQRPPLADCVPELIATARGERKASLVIRGGTLVNVVSGELLPGMSIAVQGSRIAYVGRDVSHTIGEDTVIIEAEGRYMAPGLLDGHCHIESTQLTVTEFAKAVLPLGVTGGFFDPHEISNVLGLKGLRLMLDEARTTPLAAYMQVASCVPSTGPELETTGASFGPAEVAEALSWGPDMIGLGEVMNFPGVVYGDDVMIGEIQATLRAGKVADGHFTWASDDWRLPVYAAAGITGDHECVTPEDVAERIRLGMYAKMRQGSAWHDVAETIRASTEMGLDTRRMMLVTDDRSAESLLHEGQMDFVVRHAIAQGVKPVTAFQMATLNTAERFGVARDIGSIIPGAIADIILLDGRLAEVNVTATIAAGQLVAEYGQMVADWDGFVYPAEVMDTVHLGRELSAADFCIAAPVQEGNVPVRVIRVTENHVDTKEVRMTVPVRDGEVASDPAQDLCKIAVFERHHASGSHAVALVTGVGFTEPAAIAMTVAHDSHNLLVIGNDDELMTQAAKQAVALRGGVVVVSASGETRFPLPIAGLMSPAPFAEVAAQSESISQALQQSGCMLNNALMTLSLLALVVIPEIRLSDQGLVVIGADGIRKVSLFVEEDATEA
;
A
#
# COMPACT_ATOMS: atom_id res chain seq x y z
N MET A 1 -31.35 0.18 -22.28
CA MET A 1 -30.66 -0.24 -21.05
C MET A 1 -29.83 0.93 -20.60
N ASP A 2 -30.04 1.41 -19.38
CA ASP A 2 -29.35 2.57 -18.82
C ASP A 2 -27.87 2.17 -18.60
N MET A 3 -26.95 2.78 -19.36
CA MET A 3 -25.50 2.49 -19.39
C MET A 3 -24.77 2.76 -18.06
N LYS A 4 -25.47 3.12 -16.98
CA LYS A 4 -24.89 3.61 -15.72
C LYS A 4 -24.48 2.54 -14.69
N ARG A 5 -24.54 1.24 -15.00
CA ARG A 5 -24.45 0.18 -13.99
C ARG A 5 -23.77 -1.10 -14.49
N VAL A 6 -22.50 -1.03 -14.91
CA VAL A 6 -21.81 -2.20 -15.47
C VAL A 6 -21.44 -3.24 -14.40
N PHE A 7 -20.94 -2.87 -13.21
CA PHE A 7 -20.39 -3.85 -12.23
C PHE A 7 -21.07 -3.84 -10.85
N GLN A 8 -22.40 -3.93 -10.80
CA GLN A 8 -23.12 -3.86 -9.50
C GLN A 8 -22.89 -5.08 -8.60
N ARG A 9 -22.70 -4.81 -7.30
CA ARG A 9 -22.58 -5.80 -6.21
C ARG A 9 -23.77 -5.67 -5.24
N PRO A 10 -25.01 -5.98 -5.67
CA PRO A 10 -26.21 -5.81 -4.84
C PRO A 10 -26.18 -6.73 -3.60
N PRO A 11 -26.79 -6.32 -2.47
CA PRO A 11 -26.96 -7.18 -1.30
C PRO A 11 -27.62 -8.51 -1.65
N LEU A 12 -27.22 -9.60 -0.97
CA LEU A 12 -27.75 -10.95 -1.22
C LEU A 12 -29.27 -10.99 -1.14
N ALA A 13 -29.86 -10.27 -0.17
CA ALA A 13 -31.29 -10.18 0.06
C ALA A 13 -32.08 -9.78 -1.20
N ASP A 14 -31.51 -8.92 -2.03
CA ASP A 14 -32.15 -8.38 -3.23
C ASP A 14 -32.09 -9.36 -4.41
N CYS A 15 -31.19 -10.36 -4.35
CA CYS A 15 -30.99 -11.34 -5.41
C CYS A 15 -31.67 -12.69 -5.14
N VAL A 16 -32.16 -12.95 -3.92
CA VAL A 16 -32.65 -14.27 -3.49
C VAL A 16 -33.66 -14.90 -4.45
N PRO A 17 -34.72 -14.20 -4.90
CA PRO A 17 -35.73 -14.82 -5.77
C PRO A 17 -35.13 -15.29 -7.10
N GLU A 18 -34.24 -14.50 -7.69
CA GLU A 18 -33.61 -14.83 -8.97
C GLU A 18 -32.62 -15.97 -8.83
N LEU A 19 -31.82 -15.96 -7.76
CA LEU A 19 -30.84 -17.03 -7.48
C LEU A 19 -31.54 -18.39 -7.30
N ILE A 20 -32.65 -18.44 -6.55
CA ILE A 20 -33.41 -19.67 -6.36
C ILE A 20 -34.02 -20.15 -7.68
N ALA A 21 -34.63 -19.25 -8.45
CA ALA A 21 -35.21 -19.60 -9.75
C ALA A 21 -34.16 -20.13 -10.74
N THR A 22 -32.96 -19.52 -10.76
CA THR A 22 -31.84 -19.98 -11.60
C THR A 22 -31.29 -21.32 -11.11
N ALA A 23 -31.10 -21.50 -9.81
CA ALA A 23 -30.63 -22.78 -9.24
C ALA A 23 -31.59 -23.95 -9.55
N ARG A 24 -32.91 -23.67 -9.63
CA ARG A 24 -33.95 -24.63 -10.04
C ARG A 24 -34.08 -24.81 -11.56
N GLY A 25 -33.39 -24.01 -12.37
CA GLY A 25 -33.46 -24.02 -13.84
C GLY A 25 -34.70 -23.38 -14.44
N GLU A 26 -35.54 -22.74 -13.63
CA GLU A 26 -36.74 -21.99 -14.03
C GLU A 26 -36.37 -20.66 -14.70
N ARG A 27 -35.24 -20.09 -14.28
CA ARG A 27 -34.52 -19.02 -14.96
C ARG A 27 -33.19 -19.58 -15.48
N LYS A 28 -32.70 -19.03 -16.60
CA LYS A 28 -31.40 -19.42 -17.17
C LYS A 28 -30.31 -18.50 -16.63
N ALA A 29 -29.15 -19.09 -16.34
CA ALA A 29 -27.99 -18.40 -15.81
C ALA A 29 -27.47 -17.36 -16.82
N SER A 30 -26.92 -16.25 -16.32
CA SER A 30 -26.22 -15.28 -17.16
C SER A 30 -24.87 -15.81 -17.63
N LEU A 31 -24.19 -16.56 -16.76
CA LEU A 31 -22.88 -17.15 -17.04
C LEU A 31 -22.76 -18.54 -16.39
N VAL A 32 -22.12 -19.47 -17.07
CA VAL A 32 -21.78 -20.81 -16.58
C VAL A 32 -20.30 -21.09 -16.80
N ILE A 33 -19.60 -21.53 -15.76
CA ILE A 33 -18.24 -22.06 -15.82
C ILE A 33 -18.34 -23.59 -15.67
N ARG A 34 -17.89 -24.36 -16.66
CA ARG A 34 -18.20 -25.79 -16.75
C ARG A 34 -16.98 -26.70 -16.65
N GLY A 35 -17.04 -27.69 -15.75
CA GLY A 35 -16.17 -28.87 -15.78
C GLY A 35 -14.76 -28.72 -15.20
N GLY A 36 -14.47 -27.65 -14.44
CA GLY A 36 -13.15 -27.43 -13.84
C GLY A 36 -12.91 -28.16 -12.51
N THR A 37 -11.71 -28.00 -11.98
CA THR A 37 -11.37 -28.41 -10.60
C THR A 37 -11.59 -27.24 -9.66
N LEU A 38 -12.59 -27.34 -8.80
CA LEU A 38 -12.88 -26.31 -7.82
C LEU A 38 -11.82 -26.32 -6.70
N VAL A 39 -11.16 -25.19 -6.48
CA VAL A 39 -10.32 -24.94 -5.31
C VAL A 39 -11.24 -24.52 -4.16
N ASN A 40 -11.70 -25.51 -3.39
CA ASN A 40 -12.65 -25.26 -2.31
C ASN A 40 -11.91 -24.80 -1.05
N VAL A 41 -11.76 -23.49 -0.89
CA VAL A 41 -11.12 -22.86 0.27
C VAL A 41 -11.92 -23.03 1.57
N VAL A 42 -13.19 -23.43 1.52
CA VAL A 42 -14.01 -23.66 2.71
C VAL A 42 -13.72 -25.04 3.31
N SER A 43 -13.66 -26.10 2.49
CA SER A 43 -13.34 -27.44 2.97
C SER A 43 -11.84 -27.79 2.91
N GLY A 44 -11.03 -26.98 2.23
CA GLY A 44 -9.61 -27.23 2.03
C GLY A 44 -9.29 -28.27 0.95
N GLU A 45 -10.22 -28.53 0.02
CA GLU A 45 -10.15 -29.62 -0.96
C GLU A 45 -10.06 -29.12 -2.41
N LEU A 46 -9.53 -29.99 -3.28
CA LEU A 46 -9.63 -29.85 -4.73
C LEU A 46 -10.72 -30.80 -5.24
N LEU A 47 -11.79 -30.25 -5.84
CA LEU A 47 -12.96 -31.01 -6.27
C LEU A 47 -13.05 -31.02 -7.81
N PRO A 48 -12.69 -32.13 -8.49
CA PRO A 48 -12.69 -32.20 -9.95
C PRO A 48 -14.08 -32.36 -10.55
N GLY A 49 -14.27 -31.83 -11.77
CA GLY A 49 -15.49 -31.97 -12.56
C GLY A 49 -16.66 -31.15 -11.98
N MET A 50 -16.35 -30.02 -11.35
CA MET A 50 -17.32 -29.09 -10.81
C MET A 50 -17.66 -28.00 -11.83
N SER A 51 -18.86 -27.44 -11.71
CA SER A 51 -19.35 -26.35 -12.53
C SER A 51 -20.06 -25.32 -11.66
N ILE A 52 -20.15 -24.09 -12.16
CA ILE A 52 -20.68 -22.92 -11.46
C ILE A 52 -21.69 -22.25 -12.37
N ALA A 53 -22.89 -21.95 -11.87
CA ALA A 53 -23.88 -21.12 -12.57
C ALA A 53 -24.04 -19.79 -11.83
N VAL A 54 -23.97 -18.70 -12.59
CA VAL A 54 -24.01 -17.32 -12.12
C VAL A 54 -25.27 -16.65 -12.65
N GLN A 55 -25.92 -15.85 -11.80
CA GLN A 55 -27.05 -15.00 -12.17
C GLN A 55 -26.75 -13.56 -11.78
N GLY A 56 -26.64 -12.68 -12.79
CA GLY A 56 -26.17 -11.32 -12.57
C GLY A 56 -24.74 -11.35 -12.03
N SER A 57 -24.53 -10.82 -10.82
CA SER A 57 -23.23 -10.84 -10.16
C SER A 57 -23.05 -11.91 -9.09
N ARG A 58 -24.06 -12.77 -8.83
CA ARG A 58 -24.01 -13.76 -7.74
C ARG A 58 -24.03 -15.19 -8.25
N ILE A 59 -23.35 -16.07 -7.53
CA ILE A 59 -23.33 -17.51 -7.78
C ILE A 59 -24.69 -18.09 -7.39
N ALA A 60 -25.43 -18.64 -8.35
CA ALA A 60 -26.71 -19.28 -8.11
C ALA A 60 -26.53 -20.75 -7.68
N TYR A 61 -25.55 -21.44 -8.26
CA TYR A 61 -25.40 -22.89 -8.08
C TYR A 61 -23.94 -23.32 -8.28
N VAL A 62 -23.49 -24.29 -7.48
CA VAL A 62 -22.19 -24.96 -7.60
C VAL A 62 -22.43 -26.47 -7.57
N GLY A 63 -22.05 -27.18 -8.62
CA GLY A 63 -22.32 -28.62 -8.73
C GLY A 63 -21.74 -29.23 -9.99
N ARG A 64 -21.73 -30.57 -10.08
CA ARG A 64 -21.18 -31.29 -11.24
C ARG A 64 -21.98 -31.06 -12.53
N ASP A 65 -23.30 -31.01 -12.40
CA ASP A 65 -24.22 -30.78 -13.51
C ASP A 65 -24.93 -29.42 -13.36
N VAL A 66 -24.78 -28.58 -14.39
CA VAL A 66 -25.37 -27.24 -14.53
C VAL A 66 -26.26 -27.15 -15.78
N SER A 67 -26.47 -28.25 -16.50
CA SER A 67 -27.14 -28.27 -17.81
C SER A 67 -28.55 -27.69 -17.76
N HIS A 68 -29.29 -27.90 -16.66
CA HIS A 68 -30.64 -27.37 -16.47
C HIS A 68 -30.68 -25.84 -16.34
N THR A 69 -29.57 -25.21 -15.98
CA THR A 69 -29.44 -23.75 -15.83
C THR A 69 -29.06 -23.04 -17.14
N ILE A 70 -28.68 -23.78 -18.18
CA ILE A 70 -28.21 -23.22 -19.45
C ILE A 70 -29.39 -22.89 -20.37
N GLY A 71 -29.36 -21.71 -20.98
CA GLY A 71 -30.27 -21.24 -22.01
C GLY A 71 -29.54 -20.72 -23.25
N GLU A 72 -30.31 -20.16 -24.18
CA GLU A 72 -29.80 -19.59 -25.43
C GLU A 72 -28.83 -18.41 -25.20
N ASP A 73 -29.13 -17.56 -24.20
CA ASP A 73 -28.33 -16.37 -23.88
C ASP A 73 -27.25 -16.60 -22.80
N THR A 74 -27.10 -17.84 -22.30
CA THR A 74 -26.13 -18.14 -21.25
C THR A 74 -24.71 -18.11 -21.83
N VAL A 75 -23.84 -17.26 -21.27
CA VAL A 75 -22.40 -17.29 -21.58
C VAL A 75 -21.77 -18.53 -20.96
N ILE A 76 -21.06 -19.33 -21.75
CA ILE A 76 -20.42 -20.56 -21.27
C ILE A 76 -18.89 -20.42 -21.34
N ILE A 77 -18.22 -20.67 -20.22
CA ILE A 77 -16.76 -20.74 -20.10
C ILE A 77 -16.39 -22.19 -19.76
N GLU A 78 -15.67 -22.87 -20.65
CA GLU A 78 -15.21 -24.25 -20.41
C GLU A 78 -13.98 -24.26 -19.51
N ALA A 79 -14.04 -24.94 -18.36
CA ALA A 79 -12.94 -25.01 -17.40
C ALA A 79 -12.31 -26.41 -17.30
N GLU A 80 -12.64 -27.34 -18.19
CA GLU A 80 -12.02 -28.67 -18.22
C GLU A 80 -10.48 -28.56 -18.27
N GLY A 81 -9.80 -29.31 -17.40
CA GLY A 81 -8.35 -29.25 -17.25
C GLY A 81 -7.82 -28.05 -16.45
N ARG A 82 -8.67 -27.07 -16.11
CA ARG A 82 -8.32 -25.86 -15.35
C ARG A 82 -8.82 -25.91 -13.91
N TYR A 83 -8.22 -25.10 -13.05
CA TYR A 83 -8.74 -24.84 -11.70
C TYR A 83 -9.67 -23.63 -11.70
N MET A 84 -10.69 -23.67 -10.85
CA MET A 84 -11.55 -22.53 -10.54
C MET A 84 -11.31 -22.17 -9.07
N ALA A 85 -10.74 -21.00 -8.82
CA ALA A 85 -10.45 -20.51 -7.47
C ALA A 85 -11.18 -19.18 -7.21
N PRO A 86 -11.49 -18.83 -5.94
CA PRO A 86 -11.99 -17.50 -5.65
C PRO A 86 -10.96 -16.47 -6.12
N GLY A 87 -11.44 -15.33 -6.63
CA GLY A 87 -10.55 -14.24 -6.99
C GLY A 87 -9.73 -13.78 -5.78
N LEU A 88 -8.47 -13.42 -6.03
CA LEU A 88 -7.52 -13.06 -4.98
C LEU A 88 -7.93 -11.73 -4.34
N LEU A 89 -7.66 -11.62 -3.03
CA LEU A 89 -7.92 -10.45 -2.22
C LEU A 89 -6.62 -9.98 -1.57
N ASP A 90 -6.31 -8.70 -1.73
CA ASP A 90 -5.25 -8.07 -0.93
C ASP A 90 -5.80 -7.54 0.39
N GLY A 91 -5.32 -8.07 1.51
CA GLY A 91 -5.79 -7.70 2.85
C GLY A 91 -5.22 -6.42 3.45
N HIS A 92 -4.27 -5.77 2.77
CA HIS A 92 -3.70 -4.47 3.12
C HIS A 92 -2.86 -3.95 1.96
N CYS A 93 -3.25 -2.81 1.38
CA CYS A 93 -2.54 -2.22 0.25
C CYS A 93 -2.84 -0.72 0.15
N HIS A 94 -1.87 0.04 -0.32
CA HIS A 94 -1.99 1.45 -0.66
C HIS A 94 -1.97 1.57 -2.20
N ILE A 95 -3.10 1.95 -2.80
CA ILE A 95 -3.17 2.08 -4.27
C ILE A 95 -2.23 3.19 -4.73
N GLU A 96 -2.15 4.27 -3.97
CA GLU A 96 -1.31 5.42 -4.24
C GLU A 96 0.18 5.04 -4.39
N SER A 97 0.65 4.03 -3.66
CA SER A 97 2.02 3.52 -3.73
C SER A 97 2.36 2.86 -5.06
N THR A 98 1.34 2.46 -5.83
CA THR A 98 1.52 2.05 -7.24
C THR A 98 1.68 3.22 -8.20
N GLN A 99 1.52 4.45 -7.72
CA GLN A 99 1.46 5.68 -8.51
C GLN A 99 0.31 5.72 -9.53
N LEU A 100 -0.66 4.82 -9.44
CA LEU A 100 -1.80 4.70 -10.34
C LEU A 100 -3.07 5.27 -9.69
N THR A 101 -3.97 5.78 -10.52
CA THR A 101 -5.39 5.94 -10.11
C THR A 101 -6.04 4.58 -9.83
N VAL A 102 -7.18 4.56 -9.13
CA VAL A 102 -7.89 3.31 -8.83
C VAL A 102 -8.34 2.60 -10.11
N THR A 103 -8.73 3.36 -11.15
CA THR A 103 -9.09 2.80 -12.45
C THR A 103 -7.92 2.04 -13.10
N GLU A 104 -6.74 2.65 -13.14
CA GLU A 104 -5.57 2.04 -13.77
C GLU A 104 -4.99 0.92 -12.92
N PHE A 105 -5.06 1.04 -11.58
CA PHE A 105 -4.77 -0.07 -10.67
C PHE A 105 -5.66 -1.28 -10.95
N ALA A 106 -6.98 -1.09 -11.08
CA ALA A 106 -7.90 -2.18 -11.39
C ALA A 106 -7.55 -2.86 -12.74
N LYS A 107 -7.20 -2.08 -13.77
CA LYS A 107 -6.76 -2.63 -15.07
C LYS A 107 -5.44 -3.40 -14.98
N ALA A 108 -4.56 -3.03 -14.05
CA ALA A 108 -3.29 -3.72 -13.84
C ALA A 108 -3.47 -5.05 -13.09
N VAL A 109 -4.35 -5.12 -12.08
CA VAL A 109 -4.44 -6.27 -11.18
C VAL A 109 -5.52 -7.30 -11.55
N LEU A 110 -6.59 -6.90 -12.22
CA LEU A 110 -7.65 -7.83 -12.66
C LEU A 110 -7.13 -8.93 -13.62
N PRO A 111 -6.24 -8.64 -14.59
CA PRO A 111 -5.64 -9.68 -15.43
C PRO A 111 -4.76 -10.67 -14.67
N LEU A 112 -4.28 -10.27 -13.49
CA LEU A 112 -3.50 -11.10 -12.56
C LEU A 112 -4.39 -11.88 -11.58
N GLY A 113 -5.71 -11.78 -11.70
CA GLY A 113 -6.66 -12.54 -10.87
C GLY A 113 -6.99 -11.91 -9.52
N VAL A 114 -6.58 -10.66 -9.29
CA VAL A 114 -6.91 -9.90 -8.09
C VAL A 114 -8.25 -9.22 -8.30
N THR A 115 -9.27 -9.70 -7.60
CA THR A 115 -10.66 -9.25 -7.80
C THR A 115 -11.13 -8.26 -6.76
N GLY A 116 -10.36 -8.05 -5.69
CA GLY A 116 -10.70 -7.14 -4.61
C GLY A 116 -9.53 -6.87 -3.69
N GLY A 117 -9.72 -5.92 -2.79
CA GLY A 117 -8.72 -5.58 -1.79
C GLY A 117 -9.28 -4.65 -0.73
N PHE A 118 -8.47 -4.47 0.30
CA PHE A 118 -8.75 -3.63 1.47
C PHE A 118 -7.69 -2.55 1.50
N PHE A 119 -8.10 -1.37 1.04
CA PHE A 119 -7.21 -0.28 0.69
C PHE A 119 -7.24 0.80 1.77
N ASP A 120 -6.07 1.22 2.21
CA ASP A 120 -5.91 2.35 3.12
C ASP A 120 -5.38 3.56 2.36
N PRO A 121 -6.25 4.50 1.96
CA PRO A 121 -5.86 5.65 1.15
C PRO A 121 -5.31 6.77 2.05
N HIS A 122 -4.39 6.43 2.97
CA HIS A 122 -3.82 7.38 3.90
C HIS A 122 -2.94 8.41 3.18
N GLU A 123 -2.41 8.07 2.01
CA GLU A 123 -1.51 8.95 1.27
C GLU A 123 -2.28 10.18 0.75
N ILE A 124 -3.35 9.96 -0.02
CA ILE A 124 -4.17 11.06 -0.51
C ILE A 124 -4.91 11.76 0.63
N SER A 125 -5.20 11.06 1.72
CA SER A 125 -5.86 11.63 2.91
C SER A 125 -4.94 12.60 3.63
N ASN A 126 -3.64 12.34 3.71
CA ASN A 126 -2.66 13.28 4.26
C ASN A 126 -2.56 14.57 3.43
N VAL A 127 -2.79 14.52 2.11
CA VAL A 127 -2.76 15.71 1.24
C VAL A 127 -4.11 16.45 1.20
N LEU A 128 -5.23 15.73 1.06
CA LEU A 128 -6.54 16.30 0.73
C LEU A 128 -7.65 16.01 1.76
N GLY A 129 -7.34 15.27 2.82
CA GLY A 129 -8.28 14.87 3.87
C GLY A 129 -9.42 14.01 3.33
N LEU A 130 -10.60 14.17 3.92
CA LEU A 130 -11.81 13.42 3.56
C LEU A 130 -12.18 13.54 2.07
N LYS A 131 -11.81 14.64 1.42
CA LYS A 131 -12.02 14.83 -0.02
C LYS A 131 -11.20 13.84 -0.84
N GLY A 132 -9.94 13.61 -0.48
CA GLY A 132 -9.06 12.64 -1.14
C GLY A 132 -9.62 11.23 -1.04
N LEU A 133 -9.89 10.79 0.20
CA LEU A 133 -10.54 9.50 0.48
C LEU A 133 -11.86 9.34 -0.29
N ARG A 134 -12.71 10.38 -0.32
CA ARG A 134 -13.99 10.33 -1.02
C ARG A 134 -13.84 10.14 -2.52
N LEU A 135 -12.86 10.81 -3.15
CA LEU A 135 -12.60 10.67 -4.58
C LEU A 135 -12.16 9.26 -4.94
N MET A 136 -11.24 8.66 -4.18
CA MET A 136 -10.82 7.28 -4.41
C MET A 136 -11.95 6.28 -4.18
N LEU A 137 -12.78 6.47 -3.16
CA LEU A 137 -13.97 5.64 -2.93
C LEU A 137 -14.97 5.73 -4.09
N ASP A 138 -15.26 6.93 -4.56
CA ASP A 138 -16.20 7.13 -5.67
C ASP A 138 -15.63 6.61 -7.00
N GLU A 139 -14.32 6.71 -7.23
CA GLU A 139 -13.64 6.05 -8.36
C GLU A 139 -13.71 4.52 -8.26
N ALA A 140 -13.39 3.95 -7.10
CA ALA A 140 -13.42 2.51 -6.87
C ALA A 140 -14.78 1.89 -7.25
N ARG A 141 -15.87 2.59 -6.90
CA ARG A 141 -17.25 2.20 -7.22
C ARG A 141 -17.59 2.17 -8.72
N THR A 142 -16.76 2.77 -9.58
CA THR A 142 -16.93 2.71 -11.04
C THR A 142 -16.19 1.52 -11.66
N THR A 143 -15.34 0.81 -10.91
CA THR A 143 -14.54 -0.30 -11.40
C THR A 143 -15.19 -1.67 -11.11
N PRO A 144 -14.74 -2.77 -11.76
CA PRO A 144 -15.16 -4.12 -11.41
C PRO A 144 -14.62 -4.62 -10.06
N LEU A 145 -13.61 -3.95 -9.51
CA LEU A 145 -12.88 -4.39 -8.32
C LEU A 145 -13.81 -4.38 -7.08
N ALA A 146 -13.74 -5.44 -6.27
CA ALA A 146 -14.32 -5.44 -4.93
C ALA A 146 -13.44 -4.62 -3.99
N ALA A 147 -13.48 -3.30 -4.16
CA ALA A 147 -12.66 -2.36 -3.42
C ALA A 147 -13.35 -1.95 -2.12
N TYR A 148 -12.70 -2.29 -1.00
CA TYR A 148 -13.12 -1.89 0.34
C TYR A 148 -12.11 -0.87 0.87
N MET A 149 -12.57 0.34 1.14
CA MET A 149 -11.72 1.43 1.61
C MET A 149 -11.71 1.50 3.14
N GLN A 150 -10.56 1.80 3.71
CA GLN A 150 -10.38 2.11 5.11
C GLN A 150 -10.34 3.63 5.30
N VAL A 151 -10.58 4.09 6.52
CA VAL A 151 -10.32 5.50 6.88
C VAL A 151 -8.91 5.57 7.44
N ALA A 152 -8.05 6.41 6.87
CA ALA A 152 -6.73 6.67 7.40
C ALA A 152 -6.81 7.00 8.90
N SER A 153 -5.92 6.45 9.71
CA SER A 153 -5.94 6.66 11.18
C SER A 153 -4.95 7.74 11.64
N CYS A 154 -4.01 8.11 10.77
CA CYS A 154 -2.80 8.81 11.14
C CYS A 154 -2.57 9.92 10.12
N VAL A 155 -3.46 10.91 10.19
CA VAL A 155 -3.43 12.12 9.36
C VAL A 155 -3.40 13.34 10.30
N PRO A 156 -2.24 13.95 10.58
CA PRO A 156 -0.87 13.45 10.32
C PRO A 156 -0.49 12.20 11.12
N SER A 157 0.63 11.58 10.77
CA SER A 157 1.16 10.39 11.46
C SER A 157 1.58 10.66 12.91
N THR A 158 1.90 11.91 13.21
CA THR A 158 2.32 12.42 14.51
C THR A 158 1.56 13.71 14.86
N GLY A 159 2.20 14.66 15.55
CA GLY A 159 1.63 15.95 15.92
C GLY A 159 2.16 17.10 15.06
N PRO A 160 1.45 18.25 15.02
CA PRO A 160 1.84 19.43 14.24
C PRO A 160 3.19 20.04 14.64
N GLU A 161 3.73 19.68 15.80
CA GLU A 161 5.07 20.07 16.27
C GLU A 161 6.21 19.26 15.63
N LEU A 162 5.88 18.12 15.02
CA LEU A 162 6.80 17.17 14.41
C LEU A 162 6.69 17.11 12.89
N GLU A 163 5.53 17.38 12.30
CA GLU A 163 5.36 17.41 10.84
C GLU A 163 4.15 18.26 10.42
N THR A 164 4.11 18.64 9.14
CA THR A 164 2.99 19.36 8.53
C THR A 164 2.37 18.59 7.36
N THR A 165 1.08 18.26 7.47
CA THR A 165 0.25 17.63 6.41
C THR A 165 -0.73 18.62 5.80
N GLY A 166 -1.36 18.24 4.68
CA GLY A 166 -2.45 19.01 4.05
C GLY A 166 -3.79 18.90 4.79
N ALA A 167 -3.98 17.87 5.62
CA ALA A 167 -5.20 17.66 6.39
C ALA A 167 -4.94 17.07 7.78
N SER A 168 -6.01 17.01 8.60
CA SER A 168 -6.01 16.36 9.91
C SER A 168 -7.28 15.56 10.11
N PHE A 169 -7.19 14.35 10.65
CA PHE A 169 -8.34 13.55 11.07
C PHE A 169 -8.46 13.46 12.58
N GLY A 170 -9.68 13.19 13.00
CA GLY A 170 -10.04 12.86 14.36
C GLY A 170 -11.30 11.98 14.38
N PRO A 171 -11.86 11.75 15.58
CA PRO A 171 -13.02 10.86 15.74
C PRO A 171 -14.25 11.26 14.92
N ALA A 172 -14.41 12.54 14.62
CA ALA A 172 -15.54 13.05 13.84
C ALA A 172 -15.40 12.70 12.36
N GLU A 173 -14.21 12.91 11.78
CA GLU A 173 -13.88 12.59 10.40
C GLU A 173 -13.97 11.08 10.16
N VAL A 174 -13.48 10.27 11.10
CA VAL A 174 -13.62 8.81 11.06
C VAL A 174 -15.08 8.37 11.07
N ALA A 175 -15.88 8.92 11.98
CA ALA A 175 -17.31 8.59 12.04
C ALA A 175 -18.06 9.02 10.77
N GLU A 176 -17.71 10.17 10.19
CA GLU A 176 -18.28 10.64 8.93
C GLU A 176 -17.94 9.69 7.79
N ALA A 177 -16.67 9.38 7.57
CA ALA A 177 -16.22 8.54 6.47
C ALA A 177 -16.83 7.13 6.53
N LEU A 178 -16.87 6.51 7.72
CA LEU A 178 -17.48 5.19 7.90
C LEU A 178 -19.00 5.16 7.62
N SER A 179 -19.66 6.32 7.55
CA SER A 179 -21.08 6.42 7.19
C SER A 179 -21.36 6.38 5.69
N TRP A 180 -20.33 6.48 4.83
CA TRP A 180 -20.47 6.66 3.38
C TRP A 180 -20.87 5.42 2.59
N GLY A 181 -20.85 4.23 3.22
CA GLY A 181 -21.29 3.00 2.59
C GLY A 181 -20.71 1.74 3.24
N PRO A 182 -21.19 0.56 2.84
CA PRO A 182 -20.69 -0.71 3.34
C PRO A 182 -19.25 -1.02 2.89
N ASP A 183 -18.82 -0.41 1.79
CA ASP A 183 -17.48 -0.43 1.20
C ASP A 183 -16.47 0.43 1.97
N MET A 184 -16.92 1.27 2.91
CA MET A 184 -16.06 1.78 3.98
C MET A 184 -16.00 0.75 5.11
N ILE A 185 -14.87 0.06 5.24
CA ILE A 185 -14.80 -1.25 5.91
C ILE A 185 -14.13 -1.22 7.28
N GLY A 186 -13.33 -0.21 7.56
CA GLY A 186 -12.55 -0.15 8.81
C GLY A 186 -11.74 1.12 8.96
N LEU A 187 -11.07 1.21 10.09
CA LEU A 187 -9.96 2.12 10.29
C LEU A 187 -8.71 1.50 9.66
N GLY A 188 -7.92 2.34 9.03
CA GLY A 188 -6.62 2.03 8.44
C GLY A 188 -5.60 1.62 9.49
N GLU A 189 -4.36 1.50 9.08
CA GLU A 189 -3.28 1.11 9.97
C GLU A 189 -3.02 2.16 11.05
N VAL A 190 -3.07 1.75 12.33
CA VAL A 190 -2.81 2.65 13.46
C VAL A 190 -1.32 2.70 13.79
N MET A 191 -0.57 3.44 12.97
CA MET A 191 0.89 3.63 13.11
C MET A 191 1.30 4.43 14.33
N ASN A 192 0.45 5.33 14.85
CA ASN A 192 0.66 5.95 16.16
C ASN A 192 0.30 5.00 17.32
N PHE A 193 0.88 3.81 17.30
CA PHE A 193 0.77 2.82 18.36
C PHE A 193 1.30 3.32 19.72
N PRO A 194 2.31 4.22 19.82
CA PRO A 194 2.67 4.82 21.11
C PRO A 194 1.53 5.64 21.69
N GLY A 195 0.81 6.42 20.87
CA GLY A 195 -0.38 7.16 21.26
C GLY A 195 -1.46 6.23 21.81
N VAL A 196 -1.74 5.11 21.14
CA VAL A 196 -2.69 4.11 21.65
C VAL A 196 -2.25 3.54 23.01
N VAL A 197 -0.99 3.13 23.14
CA VAL A 197 -0.45 2.50 24.35
C VAL A 197 -0.49 3.44 25.56
N TYR A 198 -0.21 4.73 25.35
CA TYR A 198 -0.12 5.71 26.44
C TYR A 198 -1.37 6.57 26.60
N GLY A 199 -2.42 6.30 25.84
CA GLY A 199 -3.74 6.88 26.06
C GLY A 199 -3.98 8.24 25.41
N ASP A 200 -3.48 8.44 24.18
CA ASP A 200 -3.82 9.59 23.37
C ASP A 200 -5.32 9.63 23.06
N ASP A 201 -5.97 10.75 23.38
CA ASP A 201 -7.42 10.90 23.29
C ASP A 201 -7.94 10.87 21.84
N VAL A 202 -7.14 11.35 20.87
CA VAL A 202 -7.53 11.36 19.46
C VAL A 202 -7.50 9.94 18.92
N MET A 203 -6.39 9.23 19.08
CA MET A 203 -6.23 7.84 18.62
C MET A 203 -7.27 6.91 19.27
N ILE A 204 -7.47 7.02 20.58
CA ILE A 204 -8.52 6.26 21.27
C ILE A 204 -9.91 6.62 20.72
N GLY A 205 -10.17 7.90 20.46
CA GLY A 205 -11.44 8.37 19.95
C GLY A 205 -11.77 7.83 18.55
N GLU A 206 -10.79 7.75 17.66
CA GLU A 206 -10.93 7.19 16.31
C GLU A 206 -11.23 5.69 16.34
N ILE A 207 -10.50 4.93 17.17
CA ILE A 207 -10.76 3.51 17.39
C ILE A 207 -12.18 3.32 17.95
N GLN A 208 -12.59 4.13 18.92
CA GLN A 208 -13.95 4.09 19.46
C GLN A 208 -15.02 4.39 18.41
N ALA A 209 -14.81 5.39 17.55
CA ALA A 209 -15.74 5.71 16.45
C ALA A 209 -15.89 4.51 15.50
N THR A 210 -14.77 3.87 15.16
CA THR A 210 -14.72 2.69 14.29
C THR A 210 -15.47 1.50 14.88
N LEU A 211 -15.20 1.16 16.15
CA LEU A 211 -15.86 0.05 16.82
C LEU A 211 -17.37 0.30 17.00
N ARG A 212 -17.79 1.55 17.25
CA ARG A 212 -19.22 1.92 17.31
C ARG A 212 -19.92 1.80 15.97
N ALA A 213 -19.21 1.97 14.86
CA ALA A 213 -19.72 1.72 13.51
C ALA A 213 -19.82 0.21 13.19
N GLY A 214 -19.37 -0.67 14.09
CA GLY A 214 -19.35 -2.13 13.89
C GLY A 214 -18.27 -2.57 12.89
N LYS A 215 -17.20 -1.78 12.76
CA LYS A 215 -16.09 -1.99 11.83
C LYS A 215 -14.82 -2.40 12.59
N VAL A 216 -13.82 -2.88 11.85
CA VAL A 216 -12.54 -3.33 12.40
C VAL A 216 -11.48 -2.23 12.33
N ALA A 217 -10.50 -2.26 13.23
CA ALA A 217 -9.31 -1.42 13.16
C ALA A 217 -8.08 -2.25 12.81
N ASP A 218 -7.29 -1.74 11.87
CA ASP A 218 -5.98 -2.28 11.51
C ASP A 218 -4.87 -1.73 12.38
N GLY A 219 -3.70 -2.36 12.27
CA GLY A 219 -2.55 -1.96 13.05
C GLY A 219 -1.25 -1.99 12.29
N HIS A 220 -0.29 -1.27 12.88
CA HIS A 220 1.08 -1.11 12.46
C HIS A 220 1.93 -1.04 13.73
N PHE A 221 2.30 -2.17 14.31
CA PHE A 221 3.05 -2.21 15.58
C PHE A 221 4.50 -2.67 15.34
N THR A 222 5.45 -1.75 15.47
CA THR A 222 6.87 -1.99 15.11
C THR A 222 7.80 -2.26 16.28
N TRP A 223 7.33 -2.17 17.53
CA TRP A 223 8.12 -2.62 18.69
C TRP A 223 8.20 -4.15 18.74
N ALA A 224 9.13 -4.66 19.56
CA ALA A 224 9.35 -6.08 19.73
C ALA A 224 8.04 -6.82 20.09
N SER A 225 7.82 -7.99 19.49
CA SER A 225 6.59 -8.75 19.66
C SER A 225 6.39 -9.34 21.06
N ASP A 226 7.45 -9.50 21.85
CA ASP A 226 7.39 -9.91 23.25
C ASP A 226 7.19 -8.73 24.23
N ASP A 227 7.05 -7.51 23.71
CA ASP A 227 6.82 -6.31 24.50
C ASP A 227 5.41 -6.33 25.12
N TRP A 228 5.30 -5.95 26.40
CA TRP A 228 4.04 -5.86 27.14
C TRP A 228 3.03 -4.88 26.51
N ARG A 229 3.50 -3.99 25.65
CA ARG A 229 2.70 -2.97 24.95
C ARG A 229 1.91 -3.54 23.77
N LEU A 230 2.33 -4.66 23.17
CA LEU A 230 1.55 -5.32 22.11
C LEU A 230 0.18 -5.80 22.63
N PRO A 231 0.07 -6.51 23.78
CA PRO A 231 -1.23 -6.81 24.39
C PRO A 231 -2.09 -5.57 24.72
N VAL A 232 -1.48 -4.44 25.09
CA VAL A 232 -2.22 -3.18 25.34
C VAL A 232 -2.83 -2.65 24.05
N TYR A 233 -2.03 -2.63 22.98
CA TYR A 233 -2.45 -2.22 21.65
C TYR A 233 -3.60 -3.10 21.11
N ALA A 234 -3.48 -4.42 21.26
CA ALA A 234 -4.55 -5.36 20.92
C ALA A 234 -5.83 -5.13 21.76
N ALA A 235 -5.68 -4.83 23.05
CA ALA A 235 -6.81 -4.56 23.94
C ALA A 235 -7.62 -3.31 23.57
N ALA A 236 -7.05 -2.38 22.79
CA ALA A 236 -7.77 -1.23 22.25
C ALA A 236 -8.82 -1.61 21.19
N GLY A 237 -8.79 -2.85 20.69
CA GLY A 237 -9.69 -3.35 19.64
C GLY A 237 -9.04 -3.41 18.26
N ILE A 238 -7.72 -3.23 18.19
CA ILE A 238 -6.94 -3.41 16.96
C ILE A 238 -6.66 -4.89 16.78
N THR A 239 -7.05 -5.44 15.63
CA THR A 239 -7.13 -6.90 15.44
C THR A 239 -6.44 -7.40 14.17
N GLY A 240 -5.78 -6.54 13.41
CA GLY A 240 -4.80 -6.96 12.40
C GLY A 240 -3.52 -6.17 12.55
N ASP A 241 -2.44 -6.74 12.02
CA ASP A 241 -1.14 -6.07 11.95
C ASP A 241 -0.30 -6.68 10.83
N HIS A 242 0.41 -5.84 10.09
CA HIS A 242 1.28 -6.23 8.98
C HIS A 242 2.77 -5.98 9.25
N GLU A 243 3.12 -5.40 10.40
CA GLU A 243 4.50 -5.18 10.84
C GLU A 243 5.12 -6.45 11.46
N CYS A 244 4.95 -7.58 10.77
CA CYS A 244 5.58 -8.86 11.11
C CYS A 244 6.80 -9.09 10.24
N VAL A 245 7.98 -9.29 10.84
CA VAL A 245 9.23 -9.59 10.09
C VAL A 245 9.86 -10.92 10.52
N THR A 246 9.42 -11.50 11.63
CA THR A 246 9.88 -12.80 12.14
C THR A 246 8.73 -13.80 12.32
N PRO A 247 9.03 -15.12 12.44
CA PRO A 247 8.02 -16.12 12.84
C PRO A 247 7.41 -15.83 14.22
N GLU A 248 8.20 -15.32 15.14
CA GLU A 248 7.80 -14.94 16.49
C GLU A 248 6.79 -13.79 16.47
N ASP A 249 7.00 -12.80 15.60
CA ASP A 249 6.05 -11.69 15.39
C ASP A 249 4.66 -12.18 15.02
N VAL A 250 4.58 -13.13 14.08
CA VAL A 250 3.34 -13.77 13.66
C VAL A 250 2.73 -14.57 14.82
N ALA A 251 3.55 -15.32 15.55
CA ALA A 251 3.11 -16.17 16.63
C ALA A 251 2.45 -15.39 17.78
N GLU A 252 3.07 -14.30 18.24
CA GLU A 252 2.54 -13.49 19.35
C GLU A 252 1.22 -12.82 18.98
N ARG A 253 1.11 -12.26 17.77
CA ARG A 253 -0.14 -11.65 17.27
C ARG A 253 -1.28 -12.65 17.20
N ILE A 254 -1.02 -13.84 16.65
CA ILE A 254 -2.04 -14.91 16.59
C ILE A 254 -2.44 -15.39 17.98
N ARG A 255 -1.50 -15.49 18.94
CA ARG A 255 -1.78 -15.86 20.33
C ARG A 255 -2.68 -14.85 21.04
N LEU A 256 -2.58 -13.57 20.68
CA LEU A 256 -3.46 -12.50 21.14
C LEU A 256 -4.82 -12.46 20.40
N GLY A 257 -5.00 -13.30 19.38
CA GLY A 257 -6.20 -13.34 18.56
C GLY A 257 -6.23 -12.30 17.44
N MET A 258 -5.12 -11.62 17.16
CA MET A 258 -4.97 -10.73 16.01
C MET A 258 -4.80 -11.54 14.71
N TYR A 259 -5.06 -10.91 13.58
CA TYR A 259 -4.67 -11.37 12.26
C TYR A 259 -3.25 -10.89 11.95
N ALA A 260 -2.34 -11.84 11.73
CA ALA A 260 -1.01 -11.54 11.25
C ALA A 260 -1.03 -11.47 9.72
N LYS A 261 -0.57 -10.35 9.16
CA LYS A 261 -0.53 -10.10 7.72
C LYS A 261 0.92 -10.16 7.27
N MET A 262 1.27 -11.16 6.48
CA MET A 262 2.61 -11.32 5.95
C MET A 262 2.73 -10.57 4.64
N ARG A 263 3.61 -9.57 4.59
CA ARG A 263 3.75 -8.63 3.48
C ARG A 263 4.82 -9.04 2.48
N GLN A 264 4.53 -8.81 1.21
CA GLN A 264 5.47 -8.96 0.11
C GLN A 264 5.26 -7.80 -0.87
N GLY A 265 5.87 -6.66 -0.55
CA GLY A 265 5.77 -5.41 -1.29
C GLY A 265 7.00 -5.14 -2.14
N SER A 266 7.21 -3.89 -2.57
CA SER A 266 8.40 -3.50 -3.33
C SER A 266 9.65 -3.39 -2.45
N ALA A 267 9.54 -2.86 -1.24
CA ALA A 267 10.70 -2.64 -0.36
C ALA A 267 10.86 -3.72 0.73
N TRP A 268 9.86 -4.58 0.97
CA TRP A 268 9.87 -5.61 2.00
C TRP A 268 9.46 -6.98 1.46
N HIS A 269 10.21 -8.00 1.87
CA HIS A 269 10.08 -9.36 1.37
C HIS A 269 9.85 -10.36 2.52
N ASP A 270 8.89 -10.06 3.39
CA ASP A 270 8.76 -10.71 4.70
C ASP A 270 8.07 -12.07 4.66
N VAL A 271 7.35 -12.41 3.59
CA VAL A 271 6.63 -13.69 3.48
C VAL A 271 7.56 -14.88 3.71
N ALA A 272 8.79 -14.85 3.19
CA ALA A 272 9.73 -15.96 3.34
C ALA A 272 10.06 -16.27 4.81
N GLU A 273 10.30 -15.25 5.62
CA GLU A 273 10.60 -15.44 7.04
C GLU A 273 9.33 -15.68 7.86
N THR A 274 8.33 -14.82 7.74
CA THR A 274 7.11 -14.85 8.57
C THR A 274 6.28 -16.12 8.39
N ILE A 275 6.26 -16.73 7.20
CA ILE A 275 5.48 -17.93 6.93
C ILE A 275 6.01 -19.18 7.66
N ARG A 276 7.26 -19.14 8.17
CA ARG A 276 7.84 -20.21 8.99
C ARG A 276 7.07 -20.43 10.29
N ALA A 277 6.28 -19.44 10.74
CA ALA A 277 5.28 -19.61 11.79
C ALA A 277 4.26 -20.72 11.47
N SER A 278 3.89 -20.89 10.20
CA SER A 278 3.05 -22.00 9.76
C SER A 278 3.88 -23.26 9.44
N THR A 279 4.93 -23.12 8.62
CA THR A 279 5.63 -24.29 8.03
C THR A 279 6.58 -24.99 9.00
N GLU A 280 7.14 -24.27 9.98
CA GLU A 280 8.09 -24.80 10.96
C GLU A 280 7.48 -24.88 12.36
N MET A 281 6.81 -23.82 12.83
CA MET A 281 6.20 -23.81 14.17
C MET A 281 4.84 -24.54 14.22
N GLY A 282 4.23 -24.82 13.07
CA GLY A 282 2.98 -25.57 12.97
C GLY A 282 1.75 -24.81 13.45
N LEU A 283 1.76 -23.47 13.40
CA LEU A 283 0.61 -22.66 13.81
C LEU A 283 -0.55 -22.77 12.81
N ASP A 284 -1.77 -22.65 13.34
CA ASP A 284 -2.99 -22.64 12.56
C ASP A 284 -3.08 -21.37 11.70
N THR A 285 -3.36 -21.55 10.41
CA THR A 285 -3.30 -20.50 9.41
C THR A 285 -4.55 -19.64 9.33
N ARG A 286 -5.62 -19.93 10.08
CA ARG A 286 -6.92 -19.21 9.96
C ARG A 286 -6.85 -17.70 10.24
N ARG A 287 -5.81 -17.24 10.96
CA ARG A 287 -5.54 -15.82 11.25
C ARG A 287 -4.27 -15.30 10.56
N MET A 288 -3.78 -16.04 9.58
CA MET A 288 -2.68 -15.61 8.71
C MET A 288 -3.26 -15.10 7.39
N MET A 289 -2.75 -13.96 6.94
CA MET A 289 -3.14 -13.32 5.69
C MET A 289 -1.88 -13.00 4.88
N LEU A 290 -2.01 -13.03 3.56
CA LEU A 290 -0.99 -12.52 2.65
C LEU A 290 -1.44 -11.14 2.18
N VAL A 291 -0.51 -10.18 2.15
CA VAL A 291 -0.77 -8.79 1.73
C VAL A 291 0.40 -8.25 0.92
N THR A 292 0.17 -7.18 0.16
CA THR A 292 1.27 -6.50 -0.53
C THR A 292 1.79 -5.27 0.19
N ASP A 293 0.92 -4.57 0.93
CA ASP A 293 1.23 -3.25 1.50
C ASP A 293 1.58 -2.30 0.31
N ASP A 294 2.71 -1.60 0.31
CA ASP A 294 3.21 -0.83 -0.84
C ASP A 294 3.82 -1.66 -1.98
N ARG A 295 3.33 -1.43 -3.20
CA ARG A 295 4.01 -1.84 -4.45
C ARG A 295 4.06 -0.70 -5.45
N SER A 296 5.18 -0.52 -6.14
CA SER A 296 5.29 0.41 -7.28
C SER A 296 4.68 -0.17 -8.56
N ALA A 297 4.37 0.70 -9.54
CA ALA A 297 3.93 0.25 -10.87
C ALA A 297 4.98 -0.63 -11.57
N GLU A 298 6.28 -0.35 -11.37
CA GLU A 298 7.38 -1.16 -11.92
C GLU A 298 7.39 -2.58 -11.33
N SER A 299 7.33 -2.72 -10.00
CA SER A 299 7.29 -4.06 -9.38
C SER A 299 6.02 -4.82 -9.77
N LEU A 300 4.88 -4.12 -9.85
CA LEU A 300 3.61 -4.71 -10.30
C LEU A 300 3.74 -5.28 -11.73
N LEU A 301 4.43 -4.57 -12.63
CA LEU A 301 4.64 -5.01 -14.02
C LEU A 301 5.54 -6.25 -14.11
N HIS A 302 6.61 -6.31 -13.31
CA HIS A 302 7.62 -7.36 -13.43
C HIS A 302 7.33 -8.63 -12.63
N GLU A 303 6.74 -8.48 -11.45
CA GLU A 303 6.55 -9.60 -10.51
C GLU A 303 5.10 -10.07 -10.46
N GLY A 304 4.16 -9.12 -10.53
CA GLY A 304 2.74 -9.30 -10.26
C GLY A 304 2.32 -8.67 -8.93
N GLN A 305 1.17 -9.11 -8.41
CA GLN A 305 0.56 -8.59 -7.18
C GLN A 305 0.30 -9.77 -6.23
N MET A 306 -0.94 -10.03 -5.81
CA MET A 306 -1.28 -11.15 -4.94
C MET A 306 -1.06 -12.51 -5.62
N ASP A 307 -1.09 -12.60 -6.96
CA ASP A 307 -0.73 -13.82 -7.67
C ASP A 307 0.73 -14.22 -7.40
N PHE A 308 1.62 -13.23 -7.35
CA PHE A 308 3.01 -13.37 -6.98
C PHE A 308 3.16 -13.74 -5.52
N VAL A 309 2.47 -13.04 -4.61
CA VAL A 309 2.56 -13.31 -3.17
C VAL A 309 2.10 -14.74 -2.84
N VAL A 310 0.99 -15.19 -3.44
CA VAL A 310 0.49 -16.56 -3.27
C VAL A 310 1.48 -17.59 -3.84
N ARG A 311 1.98 -17.37 -5.05
CA ARG A 311 3.01 -18.22 -5.68
C ARG A 311 4.28 -18.28 -4.84
N HIS A 312 4.70 -17.16 -4.26
CA HIS A 312 5.86 -17.07 -3.38
C HIS A 312 5.63 -17.87 -2.09
N ALA A 313 4.50 -17.67 -1.39
CA ALA A 313 4.17 -18.42 -0.18
C ALA A 313 4.14 -19.95 -0.42
N ILE A 314 3.63 -20.39 -1.57
CA ILE A 314 3.64 -21.81 -1.96
C ILE A 314 5.07 -22.31 -2.17
N ALA A 315 5.94 -21.50 -2.80
CA ALA A 315 7.35 -21.83 -2.97
C ALA A 315 8.10 -21.96 -1.63
N GLN A 316 7.65 -21.24 -0.58
CA GLN A 316 8.17 -21.34 0.79
C GLN A 316 7.56 -22.50 1.60
N GLY A 317 6.76 -23.37 0.97
CA GLY A 317 6.27 -24.62 1.57
C GLY A 317 4.83 -24.58 2.07
N VAL A 318 4.09 -23.50 1.84
CA VAL A 318 2.65 -23.48 2.13
C VAL A 318 1.90 -24.37 1.15
N LYS A 319 0.94 -25.15 1.64
CA LYS A 319 0.07 -25.96 0.76
C LYS A 319 -0.74 -25.01 -0.15
N PRO A 320 -0.89 -25.31 -1.45
CA PRO A 320 -1.58 -24.41 -2.39
C PRO A 320 -2.95 -23.92 -1.91
N VAL A 321 -3.86 -24.83 -1.52
CA VAL A 321 -5.21 -24.42 -1.05
C VAL A 321 -5.14 -23.53 0.19
N THR A 322 -4.16 -23.75 1.08
CA THR A 322 -3.93 -22.91 2.25
C THR A 322 -3.42 -21.52 1.89
N ALA A 323 -2.53 -21.40 0.90
CA ALA A 323 -2.11 -20.09 0.41
C ALA A 323 -3.28 -19.32 -0.22
N PHE A 324 -4.16 -20.00 -0.96
CA PHE A 324 -5.42 -19.40 -1.44
C PHE A 324 -6.32 -18.98 -0.28
N GLN A 325 -6.47 -19.77 0.80
CA GLN A 325 -7.23 -19.36 1.99
C GLN A 325 -6.68 -18.06 2.61
N MET A 326 -5.35 -17.95 2.75
CA MET A 326 -4.68 -16.75 3.28
C MET A 326 -4.90 -15.50 2.42
N ALA A 327 -5.09 -15.67 1.11
CA ALA A 327 -5.33 -14.58 0.14
C ALA A 327 -6.80 -14.44 -0.29
N THR A 328 -7.74 -15.17 0.34
CA THR A 328 -9.17 -15.12 -0.01
C THR A 328 -10.04 -15.20 1.24
N LEU A 329 -10.37 -16.40 1.72
CA LEU A 329 -11.32 -16.63 2.80
C LEU A 329 -10.90 -15.97 4.11
N ASN A 330 -9.65 -16.14 4.55
CA ASN A 330 -9.16 -15.55 5.81
C ASN A 330 -9.25 -14.01 5.77
N THR A 331 -8.87 -13.43 4.63
CA THR A 331 -8.97 -11.99 4.37
C THR A 331 -10.42 -11.53 4.46
N ALA A 332 -11.34 -12.19 3.75
CA ALA A 332 -12.75 -11.83 3.76
C ALA A 332 -13.40 -12.01 5.15
N GLU A 333 -12.98 -13.01 5.92
CA GLU A 333 -13.45 -13.25 7.29
C GLU A 333 -13.01 -12.15 8.24
N ARG A 334 -11.74 -11.72 8.17
CA ARG A 334 -11.21 -10.63 9.00
C ARG A 334 -12.08 -9.38 8.92
N PHE A 335 -12.44 -8.99 7.70
CA PHE A 335 -13.20 -7.78 7.44
C PHE A 335 -14.72 -7.98 7.43
N GLY A 336 -15.21 -9.18 7.77
CA GLY A 336 -16.64 -9.45 7.91
C GLY A 336 -17.44 -9.53 6.60
N VAL A 337 -16.76 -9.78 5.47
CA VAL A 337 -17.36 -9.84 4.12
C VAL A 337 -17.29 -11.22 3.47
N ALA A 338 -16.90 -12.27 4.22
CA ALA A 338 -16.82 -13.66 3.75
C ALA A 338 -18.14 -14.26 3.24
N ARG A 339 -19.29 -13.64 3.54
CA ARG A 339 -20.57 -14.03 2.93
C ARG A 339 -20.63 -13.67 1.44
N ASP A 340 -19.98 -12.57 1.06
CA ASP A 340 -20.10 -11.97 -0.25
C ASP A 340 -18.88 -12.23 -1.14
N ILE A 341 -17.66 -12.36 -0.59
CA ILE A 341 -16.42 -12.62 -1.37
C ILE A 341 -15.48 -13.63 -0.66
N GLY A 342 -14.40 -14.01 -1.35
CA GLY A 342 -13.34 -14.87 -0.79
C GLY A 342 -13.64 -16.38 -0.83
N SER A 343 -14.77 -16.79 -1.41
CA SER A 343 -15.10 -18.20 -1.63
C SER A 343 -16.04 -18.40 -2.82
N ILE A 344 -16.01 -19.58 -3.45
CA ILE A 344 -16.95 -19.98 -4.50
C ILE A 344 -18.07 -20.81 -3.87
N ILE A 345 -19.10 -20.12 -3.38
CA ILE A 345 -20.28 -20.74 -2.74
C ILE A 345 -21.58 -20.13 -3.28
N PRO A 346 -22.70 -20.87 -3.28
CA PRO A 346 -24.00 -20.29 -3.64
C PRO A 346 -24.33 -19.06 -2.79
N GLY A 347 -24.82 -18.01 -3.45
CA GLY A 347 -25.13 -16.72 -2.85
C GLY A 347 -23.99 -15.72 -2.87
N ALA A 348 -22.72 -16.14 -2.85
CA ALA A 348 -21.58 -15.22 -2.92
C ALA A 348 -21.52 -14.47 -4.27
N ILE A 349 -20.80 -13.36 -4.32
CA ILE A 349 -20.49 -12.66 -5.57
C ILE A 349 -19.56 -13.55 -6.39
N ALA A 350 -19.81 -13.60 -7.70
CA ALA A 350 -19.01 -14.35 -8.65
C ALA A 350 -17.72 -13.58 -9.00
N ASP A 351 -16.80 -13.57 -8.04
CA ASP A 351 -15.39 -13.19 -8.21
C ASP A 351 -14.55 -14.47 -8.28
N ILE A 352 -14.19 -14.88 -9.50
CA ILE A 352 -13.66 -16.21 -9.80
C ILE A 352 -12.49 -16.06 -10.76
N ILE A 353 -11.42 -16.84 -10.54
CA ILE A 353 -10.29 -16.93 -11.46
C ILE A 353 -10.16 -18.35 -12.01
N LEU A 354 -9.75 -18.46 -13.27
CA LEU A 354 -9.38 -19.71 -13.91
C LEU A 354 -7.87 -19.82 -14.01
N LEU A 355 -7.33 -20.92 -13.50
CA LEU A 355 -5.89 -21.19 -13.49
C LEU A 355 -5.58 -22.40 -14.36
N ASP A 356 -4.52 -22.31 -15.15
CA ASP A 356 -4.03 -23.42 -15.97
C ASP A 356 -2.71 -23.98 -15.40
N GLY A 357 -2.32 -25.18 -15.82
CA GLY A 357 -1.08 -25.83 -15.38
C GLY A 357 -1.14 -26.33 -13.94
N ARG A 358 -0.06 -26.11 -13.17
CA ARG A 358 -0.02 -26.52 -11.75
C ARG A 358 -0.59 -25.41 -10.89
N LEU A 359 -1.44 -25.75 -9.92
CA LEU A 359 -2.03 -24.76 -9.00
C LEU A 359 -0.98 -23.89 -8.28
N ALA A 360 0.20 -24.45 -8.01
CA ALA A 360 1.33 -23.75 -7.40
C ALA A 360 1.94 -22.62 -8.26
N GLU A 361 1.71 -22.63 -9.57
CA GLU A 361 2.22 -21.62 -10.50
C GLU A 361 1.33 -20.38 -10.57
N VAL A 362 0.08 -20.49 -10.10
CA VAL A 362 -0.90 -19.38 -10.08
C VAL A 362 -1.05 -18.71 -11.46
N ASN A 363 -1.01 -19.51 -12.53
CA ASN A 363 -1.11 -19.00 -13.91
C ASN A 363 -2.57 -18.65 -14.26
N VAL A 364 -2.94 -17.39 -14.07
CA VAL A 364 -4.30 -16.87 -14.34
C VAL A 364 -4.55 -16.77 -15.84
N THR A 365 -5.63 -17.41 -16.29
CA THR A 365 -6.07 -17.41 -17.70
C THR A 365 -7.36 -16.64 -17.92
N ALA A 366 -8.21 -16.51 -16.91
CA ALA A 366 -9.41 -15.70 -16.97
C ALA A 366 -9.78 -15.19 -15.57
N THR A 367 -10.31 -13.97 -15.53
CA THR A 367 -10.81 -13.33 -14.31
C THR A 367 -12.27 -12.94 -14.54
N ILE A 368 -13.14 -13.42 -13.66
CA ILE A 368 -14.53 -13.04 -13.56
C ILE A 368 -14.65 -12.15 -12.33
N ALA A 369 -15.18 -10.95 -12.49
CA ALA A 369 -15.46 -10.02 -11.39
C ALA A 369 -16.91 -9.54 -11.48
N ALA A 370 -17.61 -9.53 -10.34
CA ALA A 370 -19.04 -9.21 -10.27
C ALA A 370 -19.88 -10.00 -11.32
N GLY A 371 -19.54 -11.27 -11.53
CA GLY A 371 -20.23 -12.19 -12.45
C GLY A 371 -20.00 -11.95 -13.94
N GLN A 372 -19.03 -11.10 -14.30
CA GLN A 372 -18.66 -10.82 -15.69
C GLN A 372 -17.21 -11.17 -15.95
N LEU A 373 -16.94 -11.72 -17.14
CA LEU A 373 -15.58 -11.94 -17.61
C LEU A 373 -14.94 -10.58 -17.90
N VAL A 374 -13.91 -10.21 -17.11
CA VAL A 374 -13.28 -8.89 -17.18
C VAL A 374 -11.87 -8.93 -17.74
N ALA A 375 -11.16 -10.05 -17.60
CA ALA A 375 -9.83 -10.23 -18.17
C ALA A 375 -9.62 -11.68 -18.64
N GLU A 376 -8.81 -11.84 -19.69
CA GLU A 376 -8.36 -13.13 -20.22
C GLU A 376 -6.90 -13.04 -20.67
N TYR A 377 -6.12 -14.09 -20.38
CA TYR A 377 -4.73 -14.25 -20.80
C TYR A 377 -3.85 -13.01 -20.55
N GLY A 378 -3.96 -12.44 -19.35
CA GLY A 378 -3.18 -11.28 -18.93
C GLY A 378 -3.61 -9.95 -19.57
N GLN A 379 -4.79 -9.90 -20.21
CA GLN A 379 -5.33 -8.68 -20.83
C GLN A 379 -6.76 -8.40 -20.35
N MET A 380 -7.08 -7.12 -20.20
CA MET A 380 -8.46 -6.69 -19.98
C MET A 380 -9.32 -6.95 -21.22
N VAL A 381 -10.51 -7.50 -21.01
CA VAL A 381 -11.54 -7.69 -22.06
C VAL A 381 -12.82 -6.90 -21.79
N ALA A 382 -13.02 -6.47 -20.54
CA ALA A 382 -14.02 -5.47 -20.18
C ALA A 382 -13.44 -4.06 -20.32
N ASP A 383 -14.31 -3.12 -20.65
CA ASP A 383 -13.99 -1.70 -20.77
C ASP A 383 -15.00 -0.88 -19.95
N TRP A 384 -14.54 0.24 -19.40
CA TRP A 384 -15.35 1.18 -18.65
C TRP A 384 -14.77 2.59 -18.71
N ASP A 385 -15.64 3.58 -18.54
CA ASP A 385 -15.23 4.97 -18.54
C ASP A 385 -14.22 5.25 -17.43
N GLY A 386 -13.17 6.02 -17.75
CA GLY A 386 -12.24 6.50 -16.75
C GLY A 386 -12.89 7.48 -15.78
N PHE A 387 -12.25 7.69 -14.63
CA PHE A 387 -12.70 8.65 -13.63
C PHE A 387 -12.07 10.03 -13.84
N VAL A 388 -12.88 11.07 -13.76
CA VAL A 388 -12.42 12.45 -13.96
C VAL A 388 -12.21 13.11 -12.60
N TYR A 389 -10.95 13.32 -12.27
CA TYR A 389 -10.55 14.07 -11.08
C TYR A 389 -10.83 15.58 -11.24
N PRO A 390 -11.31 16.27 -10.19
CA PRO A 390 -11.45 17.73 -10.19
C PRO A 390 -10.09 18.42 -10.41
N ALA A 391 -10.08 19.51 -11.19
CA ALA A 391 -8.83 20.18 -11.54
C ALA A 391 -8.04 20.68 -10.32
N GLU A 392 -8.72 21.03 -9.22
CA GLU A 392 -8.04 21.49 -8.01
C GLU A 392 -7.21 20.42 -7.31
N VAL A 393 -7.48 19.11 -7.52
CA VAL A 393 -6.62 18.07 -6.93
C VAL A 393 -5.29 17.92 -7.66
N MET A 394 -5.13 18.62 -8.78
CA MET A 394 -3.88 18.69 -9.54
C MET A 394 -3.03 19.91 -9.19
N ASP A 395 -3.50 20.73 -8.24
CA ASP A 395 -2.85 21.95 -7.79
C ASP A 395 -2.65 21.87 -6.28
N THR A 396 -1.71 20.99 -5.87
CA THR A 396 -1.45 20.68 -4.44
C THR A 396 0.01 20.86 -4.05
N VAL A 397 0.83 21.52 -4.89
CA VAL A 397 2.25 21.76 -4.61
C VAL A 397 2.48 23.27 -4.50
N HIS A 398 2.48 23.77 -3.27
CA HIS A 398 2.53 25.18 -2.93
C HIS A 398 3.67 25.49 -1.95
N LEU A 399 4.83 25.87 -2.47
CA LEU A 399 5.99 26.25 -1.63
C LEU A 399 5.94 27.71 -1.14
N GLY A 400 5.08 28.55 -1.70
CA GLY A 400 4.98 29.99 -1.39
C GLY A 400 6.15 30.86 -1.88
N ARG A 401 7.24 30.25 -2.37
CA ARG A 401 8.44 30.93 -2.88
C ARG A 401 9.20 30.06 -3.88
N GLU A 402 10.12 30.67 -4.62
CA GLU A 402 11.10 29.93 -5.41
C GLU A 402 12.26 29.45 -4.52
N LEU A 403 12.76 28.25 -4.80
CA LEU A 403 13.93 27.68 -4.13
C LEU A 403 15.23 28.07 -4.83
N SER A 404 16.32 28.08 -4.07
CA SER A 404 17.69 28.37 -4.47
C SER A 404 18.67 27.42 -3.78
N ALA A 405 19.92 27.35 -4.24
CA ALA A 405 20.95 26.51 -3.63
C ALA A 405 21.16 26.82 -2.13
N ALA A 406 20.96 28.09 -1.72
CA ALA A 406 21.06 28.51 -0.33
C ALA A 406 20.03 27.85 0.60
N ASP A 407 18.92 27.34 0.06
CA ASP A 407 17.89 26.63 0.82
C ASP A 407 18.33 25.21 1.23
N PHE A 408 19.42 24.72 0.67
CA PHE A 408 20.04 23.42 1.00
C PHE A 408 21.30 23.59 1.85
N CYS A 409 21.70 24.81 2.19
CA CYS A 409 22.87 25.07 3.03
C CYS A 409 22.60 24.69 4.49
N ILE A 410 23.53 23.96 5.10
CA ILE A 410 23.50 23.62 6.52
C ILE A 410 24.54 24.47 7.23
N ALA A 411 24.10 25.50 7.95
CA ALA A 411 24.98 26.35 8.74
C ALA A 411 25.64 25.57 9.88
N ALA A 412 26.96 25.57 9.93
CA ALA A 412 27.77 24.91 10.94
C ALA A 412 28.03 25.83 12.16
N PRO A 413 28.25 25.27 13.36
CA PRO A 413 28.59 26.05 14.56
C PRO A 413 30.02 26.63 14.54
N VAL A 414 30.83 26.28 13.55
CA VAL A 414 32.23 26.73 13.37
C VAL A 414 32.43 27.23 11.95
N GLN A 415 33.45 28.05 11.69
CA GLN A 415 33.76 28.53 10.34
C GLN A 415 34.53 27.51 9.50
N GLU A 416 35.44 26.77 10.13
CA GLU A 416 36.32 25.79 9.47
C GLU A 416 36.56 24.63 10.43
N GLY A 417 36.79 23.42 9.91
CA GLY A 417 37.21 22.26 10.70
C GLY A 417 36.35 21.02 10.44
N ASN A 418 36.07 20.25 11.49
CA ASN A 418 35.13 19.14 11.42
C ASN A 418 34.20 19.18 12.63
N VAL A 419 32.96 18.74 12.45
CA VAL A 419 31.95 18.72 13.51
C VAL A 419 31.26 17.35 13.55
N PRO A 420 30.91 16.83 14.76
CA PRO A 420 30.11 15.63 14.88
C PRO A 420 28.64 15.93 14.56
N VAL A 421 28.05 15.13 13.66
CA VAL A 421 26.67 15.25 13.22
C VAL A 421 25.94 13.91 13.31
N ARG A 422 24.63 13.97 13.51
CA ARG A 422 23.72 12.84 13.30
C ARG A 422 23.45 12.70 11.81
N VAL A 423 23.53 11.49 11.30
CA VAL A 423 23.25 11.16 9.91
C VAL A 423 22.23 10.04 9.86
N ILE A 424 21.24 10.18 8.99
CA ILE A 424 20.27 9.12 8.71
C ILE A 424 20.99 8.07 7.87
N ARG A 425 21.04 6.81 8.31
CA ARG A 425 21.54 5.71 7.50
C ARG A 425 20.39 4.89 6.93
N VAL A 426 20.33 4.80 5.61
CA VAL A 426 19.42 3.94 4.86
C VAL A 426 19.81 2.47 5.06
N THR A 427 18.83 1.61 5.30
CA THR A 427 19.00 0.16 5.32
C THR A 427 18.26 -0.43 4.13
N GLU A 428 18.96 -1.13 3.25
CA GLU A 428 18.34 -1.72 2.06
C GLU A 428 17.34 -2.83 2.44
N ASN A 429 16.20 -2.88 1.72
CA ASN A 429 15.11 -3.86 1.90
C ASN A 429 14.51 -3.89 3.31
N HIS A 430 14.58 -2.78 4.04
CA HIS A 430 14.01 -2.62 5.36
C HIS A 430 13.29 -1.28 5.44
N VAL A 431 12.21 -1.23 6.23
CA VAL A 431 11.47 0.01 6.46
C VAL A 431 12.27 0.92 7.39
N ASP A 432 13.05 0.41 8.35
CA ASP A 432 13.73 1.19 9.38
C ASP A 432 15.06 1.85 8.94
N THR A 433 15.36 2.99 9.54
CA THR A 433 16.65 3.69 9.43
C THR A 433 17.48 3.50 10.69
N LYS A 434 18.78 3.79 10.60
CA LYS A 434 19.65 3.88 11.78
C LYS A 434 20.18 5.28 11.97
N GLU A 435 20.29 5.69 13.22
CA GLU A 435 21.10 6.85 13.57
C GLU A 435 22.59 6.46 13.56
N VAL A 436 23.39 7.19 12.78
CA VAL A 436 24.85 7.10 12.87
C VAL A 436 25.46 8.47 13.16
N ARG A 437 26.55 8.49 13.93
CA ARG A 437 27.32 9.71 14.22
C ARG A 437 28.53 9.75 13.29
N MET A 438 28.66 10.83 12.53
CA MET A 438 29.77 11.04 11.61
C MET A 438 30.47 12.37 11.91
N THR A 439 31.77 12.43 11.63
CA THR A 439 32.55 13.67 11.71
C THR A 439 32.64 14.23 10.29
N VAL A 440 32.01 15.38 10.06
CA VAL A 440 31.90 15.98 8.72
C VAL A 440 32.70 17.28 8.61
N PRO A 441 33.35 17.53 7.47
CA PRO A 441 34.12 18.74 7.26
C PRO A 441 33.20 19.96 7.16
N VAL A 442 33.67 21.07 7.73
CA VAL A 442 33.04 22.40 7.64
C VAL A 442 33.97 23.30 6.87
N ARG A 443 33.41 24.01 5.88
CA ARG A 443 34.11 25.02 5.06
C ARG A 443 33.23 26.25 4.96
N ASP A 444 33.79 27.44 5.14
CA ASP A 444 33.07 28.71 5.06
C ASP A 444 31.80 28.77 5.93
N GLY A 445 31.81 28.06 7.06
CA GLY A 445 30.68 28.00 7.99
C GLY A 445 29.56 27.05 7.60
N GLU A 446 29.77 26.17 6.61
CA GLU A 446 28.74 25.24 6.12
C GLU A 446 29.21 23.78 6.15
N VAL A 447 28.27 22.88 6.42
CA VAL A 447 28.48 21.44 6.27
C VAL A 447 28.23 21.05 4.80
N ALA A 448 29.20 20.37 4.20
CA ALA A 448 29.11 19.90 2.83
C ALA A 448 28.72 18.42 2.74
N SER A 449 28.11 18.04 1.61
CA SER A 449 28.08 16.65 1.16
C SER A 449 29.51 16.13 0.96
N ASP A 450 29.70 14.82 1.08
CA ASP A 450 30.98 14.17 0.81
C ASP A 450 30.74 12.83 0.09
N PRO A 451 30.83 12.81 -1.25
CA PRO A 451 30.67 11.59 -2.03
C PRO A 451 31.66 10.48 -1.62
N ALA A 452 32.84 10.82 -1.09
CA ALA A 452 33.81 9.81 -0.65
C ALA A 452 33.34 9.05 0.61
N GLN A 453 32.40 9.62 1.35
CA GLN A 453 31.76 9.01 2.53
C GLN A 453 30.31 8.60 2.26
N ASP A 454 29.86 8.62 1.00
CA ASP A 454 28.45 8.44 0.62
C ASP A 454 27.52 9.35 1.44
N LEU A 455 27.89 10.62 1.55
CA LEU A 455 27.15 11.59 2.34
C LEU A 455 26.39 12.56 1.43
N CYS A 456 25.07 12.42 1.40
CA CYS A 456 24.16 13.31 0.71
C CYS A 456 23.46 14.26 1.69
N LYS A 457 22.98 15.39 1.18
CA LYS A 457 21.99 16.22 1.87
C LYS A 457 20.60 15.66 1.59
N ILE A 458 19.73 15.80 2.59
CA ILE A 458 18.30 15.50 2.51
C ILE A 458 17.55 16.72 3.01
N ALA A 459 16.53 17.16 2.28
CA ALA A 459 15.73 18.34 2.62
C ALA A 459 14.24 18.04 2.43
N VAL A 460 13.41 18.53 3.36
CA VAL A 460 11.95 18.44 3.27
C VAL A 460 11.39 19.85 3.32
N PHE A 461 10.60 20.21 2.31
CA PHE A 461 9.93 21.51 2.20
C PHE A 461 8.41 21.35 2.28
N GLU A 462 7.80 22.06 3.22
CA GLU A 462 6.35 22.08 3.38
C GLU A 462 5.67 22.62 2.11
N ARG A 463 4.70 21.87 1.58
CA ARG A 463 4.12 22.15 0.26
C ARG A 463 2.60 22.26 0.21
N HIS A 464 1.91 22.14 1.34
CA HIS A 464 0.46 22.14 1.40
C HIS A 464 -0.10 23.54 1.68
N HIS A 465 0.54 24.29 2.58
CA HIS A 465 0.05 25.57 3.11
C HIS A 465 0.89 26.77 2.69
N ALA A 466 1.96 26.56 1.91
CA ALA A 466 2.91 27.60 1.54
C ALA A 466 3.52 28.32 2.75
N SER A 467 3.76 27.58 3.85
CA SER A 467 4.24 28.13 5.12
C SER A 467 5.71 28.60 5.06
N GLY A 468 6.49 28.03 4.13
CA GLY A 468 7.94 28.19 4.06
C GLY A 468 8.73 27.33 5.07
N SER A 469 8.03 26.50 5.86
CA SER A 469 8.64 25.51 6.74
C SER A 469 9.50 24.53 5.94
N HIS A 470 10.72 24.30 6.40
CA HIS A 470 11.62 23.32 5.81
C HIS A 470 12.72 22.93 6.80
N ALA A 471 13.31 21.77 6.56
CA ALA A 471 14.52 21.32 7.25
C ALA A 471 15.48 20.66 6.28
N VAL A 472 16.77 20.72 6.63
CA VAL A 472 17.87 20.09 5.89
C VAL A 472 18.74 19.30 6.87
N ALA A 473 19.09 18.07 6.49
CA ALA A 473 19.94 17.17 7.24
C ALA A 473 20.86 16.38 6.30
N LEU A 474 21.52 15.35 6.84
CA LEU A 474 22.43 14.48 6.12
C LEU A 474 21.94 13.03 6.12
N VAL A 475 22.16 12.35 5.01
CA VAL A 475 21.82 10.94 4.81
C VAL A 475 22.98 10.19 4.16
N THR A 476 23.15 8.92 4.55
CA THR A 476 24.12 7.98 3.97
C THR A 476 23.47 6.65 3.64
N GLY A 477 24.08 5.88 2.74
CA GLY A 477 23.51 4.66 2.16
C GLY A 477 22.71 4.93 0.87
N VAL A 478 22.83 6.11 0.26
CA VAL A 478 22.14 6.46 -1.00
C VAL A 478 22.95 5.99 -2.21
N GLY A 479 24.27 6.16 -2.17
CA GLY A 479 25.21 5.63 -3.17
C GLY A 479 25.54 6.56 -4.33
N PHE A 480 25.21 7.85 -4.31
CA PHE A 480 25.54 8.73 -5.43
C PHE A 480 27.05 8.91 -5.62
N THR A 481 27.56 8.45 -6.78
CA THR A 481 28.99 8.49 -7.13
C THR A 481 29.38 9.68 -8.00
N GLU A 482 28.39 10.37 -8.56
CA GLU A 482 28.52 11.59 -9.35
C GLU A 482 27.53 12.66 -8.85
N PRO A 483 27.68 13.95 -9.25
CA PRO A 483 26.70 14.97 -8.94
C PRO A 483 25.30 14.56 -9.40
N ALA A 484 24.40 14.39 -8.44
CA ALA A 484 23.04 13.95 -8.66
C ALA A 484 22.10 14.44 -7.56
N ALA A 485 20.84 14.61 -7.92
CA ALA A 485 19.75 14.88 -7.01
C ALA A 485 18.46 14.22 -7.47
N ILE A 486 17.64 13.83 -6.51
CA ILE A 486 16.25 13.41 -6.70
C ILE A 486 15.34 14.34 -5.90
N ALA A 487 14.23 14.76 -6.51
CA ALA A 487 13.13 15.44 -5.85
C ALA A 487 11.85 14.63 -6.04
N MET A 488 11.05 14.49 -4.99
CA MET A 488 9.79 13.77 -5.02
C MET A 488 8.74 14.42 -4.13
N THR A 489 7.47 14.38 -4.55
CA THR A 489 6.32 14.77 -3.72
C THR A 489 5.62 13.58 -3.06
N VAL A 490 6.09 12.37 -3.33
CA VAL A 490 5.75 11.15 -2.58
C VAL A 490 6.81 11.00 -1.48
N ALA A 491 6.48 11.41 -0.27
CA ALA A 491 7.34 11.30 0.90
C ALA A 491 6.48 10.94 2.11
N HIS A 492 6.45 9.67 2.49
CA HIS A 492 5.54 9.13 3.50
C HIS A 492 5.66 9.88 4.84
N ASP A 493 4.59 10.22 5.56
CA ASP A 493 3.18 10.29 5.12
C ASP A 493 2.73 11.73 4.90
N SER A 494 3.54 12.70 5.34
CA SER A 494 3.23 14.11 5.15
C SER A 494 3.21 14.53 3.69
N HIS A 495 3.92 13.82 2.82
CA HIS A 495 4.07 14.09 1.39
C HIS A 495 4.47 15.51 1.07
N ASN A 496 5.35 16.08 1.90
CA ASN A 496 6.04 17.30 1.59
C ASN A 496 7.05 17.07 0.45
N LEU A 497 7.61 18.15 -0.10
CA LEU A 497 8.62 18.02 -1.15
C LEU A 497 9.92 17.53 -0.52
N LEU A 498 10.29 16.29 -0.80
CA LEU A 498 11.53 15.66 -0.37
C LEU A 498 12.58 15.78 -1.48
N VAL A 499 13.78 16.23 -1.12
CA VAL A 499 14.91 16.39 -2.05
C VAL A 499 16.14 15.76 -1.43
N ILE A 500 16.84 14.90 -2.17
CA ILE A 500 18.07 14.22 -1.75
C ILE A 500 19.11 14.41 -2.83
N GLY A 501 20.34 14.80 -2.46
CA GLY A 501 21.40 14.98 -3.44
C GLY A 501 22.75 15.30 -2.82
N ASN A 502 23.78 15.28 -3.65
CA ASN A 502 25.14 15.65 -3.27
C ASN A 502 25.62 16.96 -3.92
N ASP A 503 24.74 17.66 -4.65
CA ASP A 503 24.99 18.96 -5.31
C ASP A 503 23.77 19.89 -5.16
N ASP A 504 23.96 21.07 -4.54
CA ASP A 504 22.87 21.98 -4.17
C ASP A 504 22.16 22.61 -5.39
N GLU A 505 22.87 22.81 -6.50
CA GLU A 505 22.29 23.38 -7.72
C GLU A 505 21.42 22.32 -8.43
N LEU A 506 21.87 21.07 -8.48
CA LEU A 506 21.07 19.97 -9.00
C LEU A 506 19.85 19.69 -8.11
N MET A 507 19.99 19.76 -6.79
CA MET A 507 18.86 19.67 -5.84
C MET A 507 17.84 20.78 -6.11
N THR A 508 18.30 22.02 -6.33
CA THR A 508 17.44 23.15 -6.69
C THR A 508 16.72 22.91 -8.01
N GLN A 509 17.42 22.41 -9.03
CA GLN A 509 16.83 22.09 -10.33
C GLN A 509 15.75 21.01 -10.20
N ALA A 510 16.07 19.89 -9.54
CA ALA A 510 15.14 18.79 -9.34
C ALA A 510 13.86 19.26 -8.63
N ALA A 511 14.01 20.03 -7.56
CA ALA A 511 12.89 20.59 -6.79
C ALA A 511 12.00 21.51 -7.65
N LYS A 512 12.59 22.42 -8.43
CA LYS A 512 11.84 23.31 -9.33
C LYS A 512 11.07 22.53 -10.39
N GLN A 513 11.65 21.46 -10.93
CA GLN A 513 10.96 20.63 -11.93
C GLN A 513 9.82 19.83 -11.30
N ALA A 514 9.99 19.27 -10.10
CA ALA A 514 8.90 18.59 -9.39
C ALA A 514 7.70 19.52 -9.15
N VAL A 515 7.96 20.78 -8.77
CA VAL A 515 6.92 21.82 -8.64
C VAL A 515 6.29 22.14 -10.00
N ALA A 516 7.08 22.29 -11.06
CA ALA A 516 6.58 22.58 -12.40
C ALA A 516 5.70 21.46 -12.98
N LEU A 517 5.96 20.21 -12.60
CA LEU A 517 5.12 19.05 -12.92
C LEU A 517 3.82 18.99 -12.09
N ARG A 518 3.68 19.87 -11.09
CA ARG A 518 2.61 19.85 -10.07
C ARG A 518 2.62 18.57 -9.24
N GLY A 519 3.83 18.09 -8.95
CA GLY A 519 4.09 16.86 -8.23
C GLY A 519 4.50 15.72 -9.15
N GLY A 520 5.28 14.81 -8.58
CA GLY A 520 6.02 13.80 -9.31
C GLY A 520 7.39 13.54 -8.72
N VAL A 521 8.17 12.79 -9.47
CA VAL A 521 9.57 12.45 -9.18
C VAL A 521 10.45 12.98 -10.29
N VAL A 522 11.56 13.62 -9.91
CA VAL A 522 12.56 14.14 -10.86
C VAL A 522 13.94 13.74 -10.39
N VAL A 523 14.72 13.13 -11.27
CA VAL A 523 16.15 12.87 -11.07
C VAL A 523 16.93 13.79 -12.01
N VAL A 524 17.90 14.52 -11.47
CA VAL A 524 18.83 15.37 -12.21
C VAL A 524 20.24 14.90 -11.89
N SER A 525 21.03 14.60 -12.91
CA SER A 525 22.46 14.28 -12.76
C SER A 525 23.27 14.81 -13.94
N ALA A 526 24.56 14.47 -14.00
CA ALA A 526 25.41 14.76 -15.14
C ALA A 526 24.90 14.14 -16.46
N SER A 527 24.12 13.05 -16.40
CA SER A 527 23.57 12.37 -17.58
C SER A 527 22.31 13.04 -18.16
N GLY A 528 21.66 13.92 -17.38
CA GLY A 528 20.48 14.66 -17.80
C GLY A 528 19.40 14.70 -16.73
N GLU A 529 18.16 14.85 -17.19
CA GLU A 529 16.99 14.98 -16.33
C GLU A 529 15.92 13.96 -16.73
N THR A 530 15.45 13.19 -15.76
CA THR A 530 14.37 12.20 -15.92
C THR A 530 13.18 12.60 -15.07
N ARG A 531 11.97 12.49 -15.62
CA ARG A 531 10.74 12.99 -15.02
C ARG A 531 9.67 11.91 -14.97
N PHE A 532 8.99 11.83 -13.85
CA PHE A 532 7.81 11.01 -13.63
C PHE A 532 6.69 11.87 -13.04
N PRO A 533 5.78 12.42 -13.86
CA PRO A 533 4.72 13.31 -13.40
C PRO A 533 3.64 12.56 -12.60
N LEU A 534 3.31 13.06 -11.42
CA LEU A 534 2.27 12.52 -10.53
C LEU A 534 1.28 13.62 -10.14
N PRO A 535 0.52 14.17 -11.09
CA PRO A 535 -0.23 15.40 -10.87
C PRO A 535 -1.38 15.24 -9.87
N ILE A 536 -1.95 14.05 -9.68
CA ILE A 536 -3.09 13.89 -8.75
C ILE A 536 -2.55 13.86 -7.33
N ALA A 537 -2.85 14.91 -6.57
CA ALA A 537 -2.36 15.17 -5.22
C ALA A 537 -0.83 15.24 -5.08
N GLY A 538 -0.07 15.20 -6.17
CA GLY A 538 1.38 14.99 -6.13
C GLY A 538 1.78 13.53 -5.88
N LEU A 539 0.86 12.57 -6.03
CA LEU A 539 1.03 11.17 -5.64
C LEU A 539 0.77 10.17 -6.77
N MET A 540 -0.26 10.42 -7.60
CA MET A 540 -0.71 9.48 -8.61
C MET A 540 -0.73 10.10 -10.02
N SER A 541 -0.64 9.24 -11.04
CA SER A 541 -0.80 9.59 -12.44
C SER A 541 -2.10 9.01 -13.03
N PRO A 542 -2.85 9.80 -13.83
CA PRO A 542 -3.98 9.29 -14.62
C PRO A 542 -3.54 8.59 -15.91
N ALA A 543 -2.23 8.52 -16.20
CA ALA A 543 -1.73 7.86 -17.41
C ALA A 543 -1.95 6.34 -17.35
N PRO A 544 -2.01 5.65 -18.50
CA PRO A 544 -2.18 4.20 -18.53
C PRO A 544 -1.09 3.46 -17.75
N PHE A 545 -1.44 2.34 -17.11
CA PHE A 545 -0.51 1.53 -16.30
C PHE A 545 0.87 1.31 -16.94
N ALA A 546 0.92 0.90 -18.22
CA ALA A 546 2.17 0.64 -18.91
C ALA A 546 3.08 1.88 -19.05
N GLU A 547 2.49 3.07 -19.17
CA GLU A 547 3.23 4.33 -19.23
C GLU A 547 3.76 4.71 -17.84
N VAL A 548 2.95 4.58 -16.80
CA VAL A 548 3.35 4.84 -15.41
C VAL A 548 4.48 3.89 -14.98
N ALA A 549 4.38 2.60 -15.30
CA ALA A 549 5.42 1.62 -15.02
C ALA A 549 6.74 1.96 -15.74
N ALA A 550 6.67 2.33 -17.03
CA ALA A 550 7.87 2.74 -17.78
C ALA A 550 8.50 4.04 -17.25
N GLN A 551 7.69 5.00 -16.80
CA GLN A 551 8.17 6.23 -16.17
C GLN A 551 8.84 5.93 -14.81
N SER A 552 8.23 5.08 -13.98
CA SER A 552 8.84 4.60 -12.73
C SER A 552 10.18 3.91 -13.00
N GLU A 553 10.24 2.97 -13.96
CA GLU A 553 11.47 2.26 -14.32
C GLU A 553 12.56 3.23 -14.79
N SER A 554 12.20 4.28 -15.55
CA SER A 554 13.16 5.28 -16.00
C SER A 554 13.80 6.06 -14.84
N ILE A 555 13.07 6.30 -13.75
CA ILE A 555 13.59 6.90 -12.52
C ILE A 555 14.58 5.93 -11.84
N SER A 556 14.21 4.66 -11.70
CA SER A 556 15.09 3.61 -11.16
C SER A 556 16.40 3.51 -11.95
N GLN A 557 16.32 3.54 -13.28
CA GLN A 557 17.50 3.53 -14.16
C GLN A 557 18.36 4.81 -14.00
N ALA A 558 17.75 5.98 -13.87
CA ALA A 558 18.47 7.24 -13.67
C ALA A 558 19.21 7.28 -12.31
N LEU A 559 18.60 6.74 -11.25
CA LEU A 559 19.23 6.58 -9.94
C LEU A 559 20.43 5.62 -10.01
N GLN A 560 20.27 4.46 -10.66
CA GLN A 560 21.35 3.49 -10.85
C GLN A 560 22.52 4.09 -11.65
N GLN A 561 22.24 4.84 -12.71
CA GLN A 561 23.28 5.53 -13.50
C GLN A 561 24.06 6.55 -12.65
N SER A 562 23.41 7.17 -11.67
CA SER A 562 24.03 8.11 -10.74
C SER A 562 24.81 7.41 -9.60
N GLY A 563 24.76 6.08 -9.52
CA GLY A 563 25.45 5.25 -8.53
C GLY A 563 24.56 4.67 -7.42
N CYS A 564 23.28 5.05 -7.33
CA CYS A 564 22.37 4.52 -6.33
C CYS A 564 21.99 3.07 -6.65
N MET A 565 22.58 2.13 -5.91
CA MET A 565 22.41 0.68 -6.13
C MET A 565 21.32 0.04 -5.26
N LEU A 566 20.56 0.84 -4.50
CA LEU A 566 19.46 0.35 -3.68
C LEU A 566 18.39 -0.35 -4.54
N ASN A 567 17.96 -1.54 -4.11
CA ASN A 567 16.76 -2.18 -4.66
C ASN A 567 15.53 -1.29 -4.40
N ASN A 568 14.70 -1.09 -5.44
CA ASN A 568 13.50 -0.25 -5.38
C ASN A 568 13.76 1.12 -4.72
N ALA A 569 14.87 1.76 -5.09
CA ALA A 569 15.40 2.98 -4.47
C ALA A 569 14.32 4.07 -4.27
N LEU A 570 13.43 4.29 -5.24
CA LEU A 570 12.37 5.28 -5.12
C LEU A 570 11.51 5.06 -3.87
N MET A 571 11.06 3.81 -3.63
CA MET A 571 10.24 3.46 -2.47
C MET A 571 11.03 3.67 -1.17
N THR A 572 12.25 3.11 -1.10
CA THR A 572 13.13 3.23 0.07
C THR A 572 13.41 4.68 0.45
N LEU A 573 13.68 5.55 -0.53
CA LEU A 573 13.98 6.96 -0.30
C LEU A 573 12.75 7.76 0.14
N SER A 574 11.54 7.42 -0.36
CA SER A 574 10.30 8.09 0.02
C SER A 574 9.96 7.95 1.51
N LEU A 575 10.40 6.85 2.13
CA LEU A 575 10.21 6.55 3.57
C LEU A 575 11.09 7.40 4.48
N LEU A 576 12.08 8.14 3.98
CA LEU A 576 13.00 8.92 4.82
C LEU A 576 12.33 10.10 5.53
N ALA A 577 11.09 10.45 5.13
CA ALA A 577 10.25 11.45 5.77
C ALA A 577 9.21 10.87 6.75
N LEU A 578 9.11 9.55 6.90
CA LEU A 578 8.07 8.89 7.68
C LEU A 578 8.39 8.87 9.19
N VAL A 579 8.08 9.97 9.87
CA VAL A 579 8.55 10.25 11.25
C VAL A 579 7.95 9.38 12.35
N VAL A 580 7.01 8.50 12.04
CA VAL A 580 6.38 7.55 12.98
C VAL A 580 7.08 6.19 13.03
N ILE A 581 8.12 5.96 12.20
CA ILE A 581 8.87 4.68 12.15
C ILE A 581 10.32 4.86 12.62
N PRO A 582 10.86 3.91 13.43
CA PRO A 582 12.25 3.94 13.87
C PRO A 582 13.32 3.99 12.75
N GLU A 583 14.54 4.45 13.03
CA GLU A 583 14.99 5.13 14.27
C GLU A 583 14.99 6.66 14.13
N ILE A 584 15.42 7.19 12.96
CA ILE A 584 15.60 8.62 12.72
C ILE A 584 15.18 9.02 11.30
N ARG A 585 14.45 10.14 11.19
CA ARG A 585 13.83 10.63 9.94
C ARG A 585 13.89 12.15 9.87
N LEU A 586 13.56 12.71 8.70
CA LEU A 586 13.47 14.16 8.51
C LEU A 586 12.04 14.57 8.15
N SER A 587 11.44 15.49 8.90
CA SER A 587 10.24 16.22 8.48
C SER A 587 10.58 17.66 8.09
N ASP A 588 9.59 18.43 7.66
CA ASP A 588 9.72 19.88 7.47
C ASP A 588 10.06 20.62 8.79
N GLN A 589 9.83 19.98 9.94
CA GLN A 589 10.07 20.54 11.28
C GLN A 589 11.45 20.20 11.86
N GLY A 590 12.22 19.32 11.21
CA GLY A 590 13.56 18.91 11.64
C GLY A 590 13.77 17.40 11.73
N LEU A 591 14.90 16.99 12.31
CA LEU A 591 15.20 15.58 12.56
C LEU A 591 14.32 15.05 13.69
N VAL A 592 13.64 13.93 13.44
CA VAL A 592 12.75 13.26 14.38
C VAL A 592 13.27 11.86 14.67
N VAL A 593 13.32 11.50 15.96
CA VAL A 593 13.69 10.17 16.45
C VAL A 593 12.51 9.56 17.16
N ILE A 594 12.25 8.29 16.88
CA ILE A 594 11.31 7.47 17.65
C ILE A 594 12.06 6.33 18.34
N GLY A 595 11.86 6.23 19.65
CA GLY A 595 12.46 5.20 20.48
C GLY A 595 11.51 4.74 21.59
N ALA A 596 12.06 4.05 22.60
CA ALA A 596 11.26 3.54 23.72
C ALA A 596 10.51 4.65 24.48
N ASP A 597 11.06 5.86 24.51
CA ASP A 597 10.53 7.04 25.21
C ASP A 597 9.54 7.87 24.35
N GLY A 598 9.19 7.40 23.14
CA GLY A 598 8.29 8.08 22.22
C GLY A 598 9.00 8.82 21.09
N ILE A 599 8.30 9.78 20.47
CA ILE A 599 8.72 10.52 19.28
C ILE A 599 9.18 11.92 19.69
N ARG A 600 10.36 12.36 19.25
CA ARG A 600 10.93 13.68 19.61
C ARG A 600 11.85 14.25 18.55
N LYS A 601 11.99 15.57 18.53
CA LYS A 601 13.00 16.25 17.70
C LYS A 601 14.41 16.13 18.29
N VAL A 602 15.41 16.08 17.41
CA VAL A 602 16.83 16.10 17.76
C VAL A 602 17.59 17.15 16.94
N SER A 603 18.68 17.66 17.51
CA SER A 603 19.62 18.50 16.78
C SER A 603 20.46 17.66 15.81
N LEU A 604 20.76 18.22 14.63
CA LEU A 604 21.72 17.67 13.68
C LEU A 604 23.12 17.60 14.30
N PHE A 605 23.56 18.69 14.95
CA PHE A 605 24.85 18.73 15.62
C PHE A 605 24.75 18.04 16.98
N VAL A 606 25.71 17.16 17.24
CA VAL A 606 25.84 16.45 18.52
C VAL A 606 26.72 17.29 19.42
N GLU A 607 26.26 17.60 20.63
CA GLU A 607 27.15 18.17 21.65
C GLU A 607 28.19 17.10 22.02
N GLU A 608 29.49 17.45 22.03
CA GLU A 608 30.49 16.55 22.61
C GLU A 608 30.08 16.30 24.07
N ASP A 609 29.71 15.06 24.40
CA ASP A 609 29.46 14.68 25.78
C ASP A 609 30.69 15.07 26.60
N ALA A 610 30.54 16.03 27.51
CA ALA A 610 31.57 16.43 28.47
C ALA A 610 31.76 15.35 29.55
N THR A 611 31.95 14.09 29.15
CA THR A 611 32.23 12.96 30.02
C THR A 611 32.96 11.88 29.24
N GLU A 612 34.26 12.09 29.00
CA GLU A 612 35.33 11.11 29.16
C GLU A 612 36.67 11.85 28.99
N ALA A 613 37.11 12.50 30.08
CA ALA A 613 38.46 13.04 30.24
C ALA A 613 39.15 12.35 31.42
#